data_AF-A0A4R5KY31-F1
#
_entry.id   AF-A0A4R5KY31-F1
#
_cell.length_a   1.000
_cell.length_b   1.000
_cell.length_c   1.000
_cell.angle_alpha   90.00
_cell.angle_beta   90.00
_cell.angle_gamma   90.00
#
_symmetry.space_group_name_H-M   'P 1'
#
loop_
_entity.id
_entity.type
_entity.pdbx_description
1 polymer ?
#
loop_
_entity_poly.entity_id
_entity_poly.type
_entity_poly.pdbx_seq_one_letter_code
_entity_poly.pdbx_strand_id
1 'polypeptide(L)'
;MSLTTSQRTEQEVSAVQTIANADVLDQLLKPEVQEALSVLVDQLPKLAEMMALLTKTYDLAQKVANDRVLIQDMVGGIQEVVKPLEEKVKGYASAAIEANERAEQSDATIGLFGMLKLLKDPELQKMLRFGQAYLDILGERKNNQD
;
A
#
# COMPACT_ATOMS: atom_id res chain seq x y z
N MET A 1 6.06 -4.69 56.76
CA MET A 1 7.19 -4.41 55.85
C MET A 1 6.70 -4.45 54.40
N SER A 2 5.67 -3.67 54.04
CA SER A 2 4.97 -3.84 52.75
C SER A 2 4.88 -2.54 51.94
N LEU A 3 5.62 -1.50 52.32
CA LEU A 3 5.64 -0.20 51.62
C LEU A 3 6.89 0.00 50.74
N THR A 4 7.82 -0.97 50.70
CA THR A 4 9.10 -0.79 49.97
C THR A 4 9.12 -1.45 48.59
N THR A 5 8.09 -2.22 48.22
CA THR A 5 8.06 -2.94 46.93
C THR A 5 7.44 -2.12 45.78
N SER A 6 6.47 -1.23 46.04
CA SER A 6 5.87 -0.39 44.97
C SER A 6 6.78 0.73 44.46
N GLN A 7 7.66 1.30 45.31
CA GLN A 7 8.53 2.41 44.90
C GLN A 7 9.70 1.98 43.98
N ARG A 8 10.14 0.71 44.04
CA ARG A 8 11.27 0.24 43.22
C ARG A 8 10.91 0.10 41.74
N THR A 9 9.66 -0.27 41.44
CA THR A 9 9.18 -0.46 40.07
C THR A 9 8.97 0.88 39.34
N GLU A 10 8.50 1.92 40.03
CA GLU A 10 8.31 3.26 39.44
C GLU A 10 9.65 3.96 39.18
N GLN A 11 10.66 3.72 40.02
CA GLN A 11 11.98 4.33 39.90
C GLN A 11 12.83 3.67 38.79
N GLU A 12 12.68 2.36 38.54
CA GLU A 12 13.29 1.68 37.39
C GLU A 12 12.65 2.08 36.05
N VAL A 13 11.33 2.21 35.98
CA VAL A 13 10.63 2.62 34.74
C VAL A 13 10.94 4.08 34.38
N SER A 14 11.05 4.97 35.37
CA SER A 14 11.41 6.38 35.16
C SER A 14 12.89 6.56 34.78
N ALA A 15 13.80 5.73 35.33
CA ALA A 15 15.21 5.73 34.95
C ALA A 15 15.45 5.21 33.53
N VAL A 16 14.76 4.13 33.12
CA VAL A 16 14.84 3.59 31.75
C VAL A 16 14.29 4.57 30.71
N GLN A 17 13.19 5.28 31.01
CA GLN A 17 12.66 6.32 30.14
C GLN A 17 13.58 7.53 30.04
N THR A 18 14.22 7.94 31.13
CA THR A 18 15.16 9.07 31.12
C THR A 18 16.41 8.74 30.28
N ILE A 19 16.91 7.51 30.36
CA ILE A 19 18.06 7.04 29.56
C ILE A 19 17.70 6.93 28.07
N ALA A 20 16.51 6.40 27.74
CA ALA A 20 16.05 6.33 26.35
C ALA A 20 15.83 7.72 25.72
N ASN A 21 15.29 8.67 26.48
CA ASN A 21 15.17 10.06 26.02
C ASN A 21 16.53 10.75 25.87
N ALA A 22 17.50 10.46 26.75
CA ALA A 22 18.86 10.98 26.62
C ALA A 22 19.57 10.45 25.36
N ASP A 23 19.41 9.16 25.02
CA ASP A 23 19.98 8.56 23.81
C ASP A 23 19.32 9.10 22.52
N VAL A 24 18.01 9.38 22.55
CA VAL A 24 17.34 10.08 21.45
C VAL A 24 17.88 11.50 21.32
N LEU A 25 18.05 12.25 22.41
CA LEU A 25 18.64 13.59 22.38
C LEU A 25 20.08 13.56 21.84
N ASP A 26 20.89 12.58 22.23
CA ASP A 26 22.24 12.39 21.71
C ASP A 26 22.25 12.05 20.22
N GLN A 27 21.26 11.30 19.73
CA GLN A 27 21.06 11.07 18.29
C GLN A 27 20.63 12.33 17.56
N LEU A 28 19.78 13.18 18.16
CA LEU A 28 19.40 14.48 17.59
C LEU A 28 20.55 15.49 17.57
N LEU A 29 21.57 15.31 18.42
CA LEU A 29 22.77 16.14 18.44
C LEU A 29 23.80 15.77 17.35
N LYS A 30 23.63 14.61 16.69
CA LYS A 30 24.50 14.22 15.58
C LYS A 30 24.30 15.17 14.39
N PRO A 31 25.38 15.67 13.76
CA PRO A 31 25.28 16.65 12.69
C PRO A 31 24.47 16.14 11.50
N GLU A 32 24.52 14.84 11.22
CA GLU A 32 23.75 14.20 10.15
C GLU A 32 22.23 14.24 10.41
N VAL A 33 21.83 14.11 11.68
CA VAL A 33 20.42 14.14 12.08
C VAL A 33 19.90 15.58 12.10
N GLN A 34 20.72 16.55 12.50
CA GLN A 34 20.37 17.97 12.42
C GLN A 34 20.22 18.44 10.98
N GLU A 35 21.10 17.98 10.08
CA GLU A 35 21.00 18.27 8.64
C GLU A 35 19.73 17.66 8.06
N ALA A 36 19.44 16.39 8.36
CA ALA A 36 18.20 15.74 7.90
C ALA A 36 16.94 16.42 8.45
N LEU A 37 16.94 16.87 9.70
CA LEU A 37 15.84 17.64 10.28
C LEU A 37 15.70 19.03 9.66
N SER A 38 16.81 19.72 9.37
CA SER A 38 16.79 21.01 8.67
C SER A 38 16.22 20.85 7.27
N VAL A 39 16.67 19.84 6.52
CA VAL A 39 16.13 19.53 5.18
C VAL A 39 14.65 19.17 5.27
N LEU A 40 14.23 18.40 6.27
CA LEU A 40 12.82 18.04 6.45
C LEU A 40 11.96 19.28 6.75
N VAL A 41 12.45 20.18 7.59
CA VAL A 41 11.79 21.47 7.90
C VAL A 41 11.71 22.35 6.66
N ASP A 42 12.78 22.46 5.88
CA ASP A 42 12.82 23.21 4.63
C ASP A 42 11.90 22.60 3.55
N GLN A 43 11.63 21.30 3.62
CA GLN A 43 10.72 20.59 2.71
C GLN A 43 9.26 20.55 3.21
N LEU A 44 8.95 21.01 4.42
CA LEU A 44 7.57 21.12 4.91
C LEU A 44 6.62 21.86 3.95
N PRO A 45 7.01 22.99 3.32
CA PRO A 45 6.16 23.67 2.34
C PRO A 45 5.77 22.75 1.18
N LYS A 46 6.70 21.91 0.70
CA LYS A 46 6.45 20.96 -0.40
C LYS A 46 5.49 19.83 0.02
N LEU A 47 5.56 19.40 1.27
CA LEU A 47 4.59 18.45 1.85
C LEU A 47 3.19 19.08 1.93
N ALA A 48 3.09 20.35 2.33
CA ALA A 48 1.83 21.08 2.34
C ALA A 48 1.24 21.25 0.93
N GLU A 49 2.07 21.54 -0.07
CA GLU A 49 1.66 21.61 -1.48
C GLU A 49 1.15 20.26 -2.01
N MET A 50 1.84 19.15 -1.69
CA MET A 50 1.39 17.81 -2.07
C MET A 50 0.07 17.44 -1.41
N MET A 51 -0.13 17.80 -0.14
CA MET A 51 -1.41 17.64 0.53
C MET A 51 -2.51 18.47 -0.12
N ALA A 52 -2.23 19.72 -0.49
CA ALA A 52 -3.18 20.56 -1.22
C ALA A 52 -3.53 19.98 -2.60
N LEU A 53 -2.56 19.39 -3.29
CA LEU A 53 -2.80 18.69 -4.56
C LEU A 53 -3.70 17.46 -4.35
N LEU A 54 -3.40 16.63 -3.35
CA LEU A 54 -4.20 15.46 -3.00
C LEU A 54 -5.64 15.84 -2.63
N THR A 55 -5.84 16.91 -1.86
CA THR A 55 -7.18 17.44 -1.54
C THR A 55 -7.91 17.88 -2.80
N LYS A 56 -7.24 18.57 -3.74
CA LYS A 56 -7.85 18.94 -5.02
C LYS A 56 -8.23 17.71 -5.85
N THR A 57 -7.39 16.67 -5.88
CA THR A 57 -7.70 15.42 -6.57
C THR A 57 -8.88 14.70 -5.92
N TYR A 58 -8.95 14.71 -4.59
CA TYR A 58 -10.09 14.20 -3.83
C TYR A 58 -11.37 14.98 -4.16
N ASP A 59 -11.32 16.31 -4.19
CA ASP A 59 -12.46 17.16 -4.57
C ASP A 59 -12.91 16.91 -6.02
N LEU A 60 -11.96 16.70 -6.93
CA LEU A 60 -12.25 16.35 -8.33
C LEU A 60 -12.91 14.97 -8.41
N ALA A 61 -12.37 13.96 -7.72
CA ALA A 61 -12.94 12.62 -7.66
C ALA A 61 -14.33 12.65 -7.01
N GLN A 62 -14.53 13.44 -5.95
CA GLN A 62 -15.82 13.60 -5.29
C GLN A 62 -16.83 14.33 -6.18
N LYS A 63 -16.41 15.38 -6.91
CA LYS A 63 -17.28 16.07 -7.88
C LYS A 63 -17.70 15.15 -9.02
N VAL A 64 -16.76 14.40 -9.58
CA VAL A 64 -17.05 13.43 -10.65
C VAL A 64 -17.93 12.27 -10.12
N ALA A 65 -17.67 11.79 -8.91
CA ALA A 65 -18.45 10.71 -8.29
C ALA A 65 -19.89 11.12 -7.93
N ASN A 66 -20.12 12.39 -7.60
CA ASN A 66 -21.46 12.90 -7.30
C ASN A 66 -22.21 13.38 -8.54
N ASP A 67 -21.53 13.56 -9.67
CA ASP A 67 -22.17 13.85 -10.95
C ASP A 67 -22.72 12.58 -11.58
N ARG A 68 -24.00 12.32 -11.29
CA ARG A 68 -24.71 11.15 -11.80
C ARG A 68 -24.78 11.12 -13.33
N VAL A 69 -24.78 12.28 -13.99
CA VAL A 69 -24.92 12.36 -15.46
C VAL A 69 -23.61 11.93 -16.11
N LEU A 70 -22.46 12.45 -15.65
CA LEU A 70 -21.15 12.05 -16.17
C LEU A 70 -20.86 10.55 -15.95
N ILE A 71 -21.23 9.98 -14.79
CA ILE A 71 -21.06 8.55 -14.54
C ILE A 71 -21.92 7.73 -15.49
N GLN A 72 -23.18 8.11 -15.68
CA GLN A 72 -24.12 7.36 -16.50
C GLN A 72 -23.71 7.38 -17.98
N ASP A 73 -23.18 8.50 -18.47
CA ASP A 73 -22.64 8.65 -19.83
C ASP A 73 -21.33 7.88 -20.02
N MET A 74 -20.43 7.90 -19.02
CA MET A 74 -19.18 7.12 -19.04
C MET A 74 -19.43 5.61 -18.99
N VAL A 75 -20.35 5.17 -18.13
CA VAL A 75 -20.73 3.75 -18.02
C VAL A 75 -21.43 3.29 -19.31
N GLY A 76 -22.31 4.11 -19.89
CA GLY A 76 -22.96 3.80 -21.17
C GLY A 76 -21.96 3.65 -22.32
N GLY A 77 -20.98 4.57 -22.42
CA GLY A 77 -19.94 4.52 -23.45
C GLY A 77 -18.96 3.34 -23.28
N ILE A 78 -18.61 2.99 -22.04
CA ILE A 78 -17.76 1.82 -21.76
C ILE A 78 -18.53 0.52 -21.99
N GLN A 79 -19.81 0.44 -21.61
CA GLN A 79 -20.67 -0.73 -21.81
C GLN A 79 -20.70 -1.19 -23.26
N GLU A 80 -20.72 -0.27 -24.23
CA GLU A 80 -20.73 -0.62 -25.65
C GLU A 80 -19.44 -1.32 -26.13
N VAL A 81 -18.30 -0.97 -25.51
CA VAL A 81 -16.99 -1.59 -25.79
C VAL A 81 -16.80 -2.91 -25.04
N VAL A 82 -17.42 -3.07 -23.86
CA VAL A 82 -17.28 -4.28 -23.02
C VAL A 82 -18.41 -5.30 -23.19
N LYS A 83 -19.48 -5.00 -23.94
CA LYS A 83 -20.52 -5.98 -24.35
C LYS A 83 -19.98 -7.34 -24.80
N PRO A 84 -18.95 -7.44 -25.67
CA PRO A 84 -18.40 -8.75 -26.08
C PRO A 84 -17.60 -9.45 -24.97
N LEU A 85 -17.27 -8.76 -23.88
CA LEU A 85 -16.66 -9.36 -22.69
C LEU A 85 -17.71 -9.79 -21.66
N GLU A 86 -18.91 -9.19 -21.64
CA GLU A 86 -19.97 -9.41 -20.65
C GLU A 86 -20.29 -10.90 -20.41
N GLU A 87 -20.37 -11.69 -21.49
CA GLU A 87 -20.59 -13.14 -21.44
C GLU A 87 -19.42 -13.90 -20.80
N LYS A 88 -18.18 -13.46 -21.03
CA LYS A 88 -17.00 -14.03 -20.37
C LYS A 88 -16.98 -13.65 -18.89
N VAL A 89 -17.35 -12.42 -18.53
CA VAL A 89 -17.29 -11.95 -17.13
C VAL A 89 -18.28 -12.66 -16.23
N LYS A 90 -19.44 -13.14 -16.72
CA LYS A 90 -20.41 -13.88 -15.89
C LYS A 90 -19.79 -15.12 -15.24
N GLY A 91 -18.97 -15.87 -15.97
CA GLY A 91 -18.24 -17.03 -15.43
C GLY A 91 -17.09 -16.66 -14.49
N TYR A 92 -16.39 -15.55 -14.76
CA TYR A 92 -15.34 -15.03 -13.88
C TYR A 92 -15.90 -14.42 -12.59
N ALA A 93 -17.07 -13.80 -12.65
CA ALA A 93 -17.76 -13.23 -11.49
C ALA A 93 -18.20 -14.33 -10.51
N SER A 94 -18.77 -15.44 -11.01
CA SER A 94 -19.11 -16.58 -10.16
C SER A 94 -17.86 -17.23 -9.54
N ALA A 95 -16.78 -17.37 -10.31
CA ALA A 95 -15.52 -17.91 -9.79
C ALA A 95 -14.89 -16.99 -8.73
N ALA A 96 -14.98 -15.67 -8.90
CA ALA A 96 -14.49 -14.69 -7.93
C ALA A 96 -15.32 -14.70 -6.64
N ILE A 97 -16.65 -14.82 -6.75
CA ILE A 97 -17.54 -14.91 -5.59
C ILE A 97 -17.27 -16.20 -4.80
N GLU A 98 -17.18 -17.35 -5.48
CA GLU A 98 -16.85 -18.63 -4.84
C GLU A 98 -15.45 -18.62 -4.19
N ALA A 99 -14.48 -17.99 -4.85
CA ALA A 99 -13.14 -17.82 -4.29
C ALA A 99 -13.16 -16.94 -3.04
N ASN A 100 -13.94 -15.85 -3.04
CA ASN A 100 -14.07 -14.96 -1.87
C ASN A 100 -14.75 -15.69 -0.70
N GLU A 101 -15.85 -16.40 -0.96
CA GLU A 101 -16.55 -17.18 0.06
C GLU A 101 -15.64 -18.25 0.69
N ARG A 102 -14.85 -18.96 -0.13
CA ARG A 102 -13.89 -19.97 0.35
C ARG A 102 -12.72 -19.35 1.11
N ALA A 103 -12.28 -18.14 0.75
CA ALA A 103 -11.23 -17.42 1.46
C ALA A 103 -11.71 -16.93 2.83
N GLU A 104 -12.94 -16.42 2.92
CA GLU A 104 -13.55 -15.94 4.17
C GLU A 104 -13.90 -17.08 5.14
N GLN A 105 -14.31 -18.25 4.63
CA GLN A 105 -14.62 -19.43 5.46
C GLN A 105 -13.36 -20.20 5.93
N SER A 106 -12.17 -19.80 5.49
CA SER A 106 -10.93 -20.52 5.75
C SER A 106 -10.01 -19.76 6.70
N ASP A 107 -9.85 -20.25 7.93
CA ASP A 107 -8.82 -19.78 8.89
C ASP A 107 -7.39 -20.24 8.54
N ALA A 108 -7.18 -20.84 7.36
CA ALA A 108 -5.90 -21.40 6.96
C ALA A 108 -4.82 -20.30 6.78
N THR A 109 -3.87 -20.23 7.71
CA THR A 109 -2.69 -19.38 7.57
C THR A 109 -1.72 -19.99 6.56
N ILE A 110 -1.33 -19.20 5.54
CA ILE A 110 -0.35 -19.63 4.55
C ILE A 110 1.05 -19.60 5.18
N GLY A 111 1.59 -20.77 5.53
CA GLY A 111 2.98 -20.90 6.00
C GLY A 111 4.02 -20.77 4.87
N LEU A 112 5.32 -20.78 5.22
CA LEU A 112 6.42 -20.67 4.25
C LEU A 112 6.35 -21.71 3.12
N PHE A 113 6.02 -22.96 3.45
CA PHE A 113 5.82 -24.02 2.46
C PHE A 113 4.56 -23.78 1.59
N GLY A 114 3.53 -23.16 2.15
CA GLY A 114 2.35 -22.74 1.41
C GLY A 114 2.67 -21.66 0.38
N MET A 115 3.49 -20.68 0.74
CA MET A 115 4.00 -19.67 -0.21
C MET A 115 4.84 -20.30 -1.31
N LEU A 116 5.73 -21.23 -0.98
CA LEU A 116 6.52 -21.95 -1.99
C LEU A 116 5.63 -22.77 -2.93
N LYS A 117 4.58 -23.39 -2.39
CA LYS A 117 3.60 -24.14 -3.19
C LYS A 117 2.80 -23.21 -4.10
N LEU A 118 2.40 -22.03 -3.62
CA LEU A 118 1.70 -21.02 -4.41
C LEU A 118 2.59 -20.48 -5.53
N LEU A 119 3.87 -20.21 -5.27
CA LEU A 119 4.85 -19.83 -6.31
C LEU A 119 5.01 -20.92 -7.38
N LYS A 120 4.79 -22.18 -7.03
CA LYS A 120 4.81 -23.30 -7.96
C LYS A 120 3.47 -23.50 -8.70
N ASP A 121 2.44 -22.75 -8.36
CA ASP A 121 1.13 -22.84 -9.01
C ASP A 121 1.22 -22.47 -10.51
N PRO A 122 0.64 -23.28 -11.43
CA PRO A 122 0.74 -23.04 -12.86
C PRO A 122 0.08 -21.74 -13.31
N GLU A 123 -1.01 -21.28 -12.68
CA GLU A 123 -1.67 -20.01 -13.03
C GLU A 123 -0.81 -18.82 -12.59
N LEU A 124 -0.25 -18.86 -11.37
CA LEU A 124 0.68 -17.82 -10.93
C LEU A 124 1.93 -17.78 -11.82
N GLN A 125 2.48 -18.93 -12.23
CA GLN A 125 3.60 -18.97 -13.17
C GLN A 125 3.26 -18.41 -14.55
N LYS A 126 2.03 -18.54 -15.04
CA LYS A 126 1.61 -17.89 -16.29
C LYS A 126 1.63 -16.38 -16.14
N MET A 127 1.13 -15.85 -15.02
CA MET A 127 1.15 -14.41 -14.72
C MET A 127 2.58 -13.86 -14.61
N LEU A 128 3.48 -14.57 -13.92
CA LEU A 128 4.88 -14.19 -13.81
C LEU A 128 5.60 -14.19 -15.17
N ARG A 129 5.38 -15.23 -15.99
CA ARG A 129 5.94 -15.32 -17.36
C ARG A 129 5.42 -14.20 -18.26
N PHE A 130 4.14 -13.85 -18.15
CA PHE A 130 3.57 -12.71 -18.85
C PHE A 130 4.25 -11.41 -18.40
N GLY A 131 4.39 -11.19 -17.09
CA GLY A 131 5.06 -10.00 -16.54
C GLY A 131 6.49 -9.87 -17.05
N GLN A 132 7.24 -10.97 -17.10
CA GLN A 132 8.58 -11.00 -17.68
C GLN A 132 8.55 -10.61 -19.17
N ALA A 133 7.74 -11.28 -19.99
CA ALA A 133 7.65 -10.99 -21.43
C ALA A 133 7.23 -9.53 -21.70
N TYR A 134 6.34 -8.97 -20.87
CA TYR A 134 5.93 -7.58 -20.97
C TYR A 134 7.09 -6.62 -20.68
N LEU A 135 7.88 -6.89 -19.63
CA LEU A 135 9.06 -6.09 -19.29
C LEU A 135 10.15 -6.19 -20.36
N ASP A 136 10.36 -7.38 -20.94
CA ASP A 136 11.32 -7.58 -22.03
C ASP A 136 10.96 -6.71 -23.23
N ILE A 137 9.68 -6.70 -23.65
CA ILE A 137 9.20 -5.84 -24.73
C ILE A 137 9.39 -4.36 -24.42
N LEU A 138 9.14 -3.93 -23.18
CA LEU A 138 9.36 -2.53 -22.78
C LEU A 138 10.84 -2.16 -22.82
N GLY A 139 11.72 -3.06 -22.39
CA GLY A 139 13.17 -2.89 -22.48
C GLY A 139 13.67 -2.80 -23.93
N GLU A 140 13.21 -3.71 -24.80
CA GLU A 140 13.53 -3.71 -26.22
C GLU A 140 13.09 -2.41 -26.90
N ARG A 141 11.89 -1.92 -26.60
CA ARG A 141 11.38 -0.65 -27.15
C ARG A 141 12.19 0.56 -26.70
N LYS A 142 12.66 0.55 -25.45
CA LYS A 142 13.52 1.61 -24.92
C LYS A 142 14.90 1.62 -25.59
N ASN A 143 15.50 0.45 -25.79
CA ASN A 143 16.80 0.33 -26.47
C ASN A 143 16.75 0.62 -27.98
N ASN A 144 15.60 0.42 -28.64
CA ASN A 144 15.42 0.72 -30.06
C ASN A 144 15.00 2.18 -30.33
N GLN A 145 14.93 3.03 -29.30
CA GLN A 145 14.64 4.47 -29.40
C GLN A 145 15.86 5.37 -29.17
N ASP A 146 17.04 4.79 -28.95
CA ASP A 146 18.36 5.44 -28.99
C ASP A 146 19.06 5.17 -30.34
#